data_AF-A0A2H0ALG1-F1
#
_entry.id   AF-A0A2H0ALG1-F1
#
_cell.length_a   1.000
_cell.length_b   1.000
_cell.length_c   1.000
_cell.angle_alpha   90.00
_cell.angle_beta   90.00
_cell.angle_gamma   90.00
#
_symmetry.space_group_name_H-M   'P 1'
#
loop_
_entity.id
_entity.type
_entity.pdbx_description
1 polymer ?
#
loop_
_entity_poly.entity_id
_entity_poly.type
_entity_poly.pdbx_seq_one_letter_code
_entity_poly.pdbx_strand_id
1 'polypeptide(L)' 'MESRHSFHDIISRNAEMMRLFGIMEQVAESEATVLLVGESGTGKELFARAIHSLSPRHEGPMVTVNCGALP' A
#
# COMPACT_ATOMS: atom_id res chain seq x y z
N MET A 1 1.45 -17.32 -20.81
CA MET A 1 0.48 -17.91 -19.86
C MET A 1 0.45 -16.97 -18.65
N GLU A 2 -0.68 -16.27 -18.51
CA GLU A 2 -1.06 -15.19 -17.58
C GLU A 2 0.01 -14.55 -16.67
N SER A 3 0.35 -13.29 -16.97
CA SER A 3 1.09 -12.38 -16.09
C SER A 3 0.28 -12.07 -14.84
N ARG A 4 0.45 -12.88 -13.79
CA ARG A 4 0.08 -12.49 -12.44
C ARG A 4 0.99 -11.33 -12.02
N HIS A 5 0.48 -10.10 -12.13
CA HIS A 5 1.17 -8.93 -11.62
C HIS A 5 1.01 -8.95 -10.09
N SER A 6 1.94 -9.63 -9.40
CA SER A 6 2.10 -9.53 -7.96
C SER A 6 2.91 -8.27 -7.64
N PHE A 7 2.35 -7.36 -6.87
CA PHE A 7 3.03 -6.16 -6.38
C PHE A 7 2.91 -6.12 -4.86
N HIS A 8 4.00 -6.37 -4.13
CA HIS A 8 3.99 -6.44 -2.66
C HIS A 8 2.82 -7.29 -2.11
N ASP A 9 2.69 -8.52 -2.60
CA ASP A 9 1.62 -9.47 -2.27
C ASP A 9 0.20 -9.08 -2.72
N ILE A 10 0.04 -7.98 -3.45
CA ILE A 10 -1.23 -7.57 -4.06
C ILE A 10 -1.29 -8.17 -5.47
N ILE A 11 -2.33 -8.99 -5.73
CA ILE A 11 -2.59 -9.56 -7.05
C ILE A 11 -3.83 -8.87 -7.63
N SER A 12 -3.69 -8.29 -8.82
CA SER A 12 -4.81 -7.69 -9.52
C SER A 12 -4.71 -7.82 -11.04
N ARG A 13 -5.86 -7.81 -11.70
CA ARG A 13 -6.01 -7.64 -13.15
C ARG A 13 -6.85 -6.40 -13.51
N ASN A 14 -7.21 -5.60 -12.51
CA ASN A 14 -8.04 -4.42 -12.68
C ASN A 14 -7.18 -3.21 -13.09
N ALA A 15 -7.55 -2.50 -14.16
CA ALA A 15 -6.78 -1.38 -14.67
C ALA A 15 -6.64 -0.21 -13.67
N GLU A 16 -7.68 0.07 -12.86
CA GLU A 16 -7.62 1.09 -11.81
C GLU A 16 -6.64 0.70 -10.71
N MET A 17 -6.55 -0.59 -10.38
CA MET A 17 -5.53 -1.07 -9.43
C MET A 17 -4.12 -0.87 -9.98
N MET A 18 -3.90 -1.12 -11.28
CA MET A 18 -2.61 -0.84 -11.90
C MET A 18 -2.27 0.66 -11.85
N ARG A 19 -3.27 1.54 -12.02
CA ARG A 19 -3.10 3.00 -11.85
C ARG A 19 -2.71 3.35 -10.41
N LEU A 20 -3.37 2.75 -9.42
CA LEU A 20 -3.07 2.95 -8.01
C LEU A 20 -1.66 2.47 -7.65
N PHE A 21 -1.16 1.40 -8.28
CA PHE A 21 0.22 0.93 -8.08
C PHE A 21 1.24 1.99 -8.52
N GLY A 22 1.02 2.64 -9.67
CA GLY A 22 1.87 3.75 -10.10
C GLY A 22 1.81 4.97 -9.18
N ILE A 23 0.64 5.28 -8.60
CA ILE A 23 0.51 6.35 -7.61
C ILE A 23 1.27 6.00 -6.31
N MET A 24 1.22 4.73 -5.87
CA MET A 24 1.97 4.29 -4.69
C MET A 24 3.48 4.49 -4.85
N GLU A 25 4.05 4.19 -6.02
CA GLU A 25 5.47 4.40 -6.28
C GLU A 25 5.86 5.88 -6.08
N GLN A 26 5.07 6.81 -6.64
CA GLN A 26 5.30 8.25 -6.47
C GLN A 26 5.14 8.71 -5.03
N VAL A 27 4.15 8.17 -4.31
CA VAL A 27 3.88 8.52 -2.92
C VAL A 27 4.96 7.96 -1.99
N ALA A 28 5.52 6.80 -2.29
CA ALA A 28 6.55 6.16 -1.47
C ALA A 28 7.86 6.96 -1.44
N GLU A 29 8.19 7.68 -2.52
CA GLU A 29 9.35 8.59 -2.56
C GLU A 29 9.14 9.88 -1.75
N SER A 30 7.91 10.16 -1.30
CA SER A 30 7.56 11.39 -0.59
C SER A 30 7.65 11.26 0.93
N GLU A 31 7.95 12.38 1.60
CA GLU A 31 7.86 12.52 3.05
C GLU A 31 6.44 12.86 3.54
N ALA A 32 5.48 13.08 2.63
CA ALA A 32 4.13 13.49 2.96
C ALA A 32 3.32 12.38 3.69
N THR A 33 2.40 12.81 4.56
CA THR A 33 1.43 11.91 5.20
C THR A 33 0.40 11.43 4.17
N VAL A 34 0.13 10.13 4.17
CA VAL A 34 -0.78 9.48 3.22
C VAL A 34 -2.07 9.03 3.93
N LEU A 35 -3.22 9.37 3.34
CA LEU A 35 -4.53 8.87 3.77
C LEU A 35 -5.05 7.83 2.78
N LEU A 36 -5.21 6.58 3.22
CA LEU A 36 -5.80 5.51 2.43
C LEU A 36 -7.29 5.40 2.70
N VAL A 37 -8.12 5.61 1.68
CA VAL A 37 -9.59 5.56 1.77
C VAL A 37 -10.11 4.36 1.00
N GLY A 38 -11.11 3.68 1.57
CA GLY A 38 -11.77 2.54 0.94
C GLY A 38 -12.59 1.75 1.94
N GLU A 39 -13.51 0.93 1.43
CA GLU A 39 -14.38 0.08 2.26
C GLU A 39 -13.60 -0.95 3.08
N SER A 40 -14.25 -1.55 4.08
CA SER A 40 -13.63 -2.64 4.86
C SER A 40 -13.25 -3.81 3.94
N GLY A 41 -12.12 -4.46 4.20
CA GLY A 41 -11.65 -5.60 3.41
C GLY A 41 -11.01 -5.28 2.04
N THR A 42 -10.92 -4.01 1.63
CA THR A 42 -10.32 -3.60 0.34
C THR A 42 -8.79 -3.65 0.28
N GLY A 43 -8.13 -4.16 1.32
CA GLY A 43 -6.67 -4.35 1.32
C GLY A 43 -5.83 -3.11 1.63
N LYS A 44 -6.41 -2.07 2.26
CA LYS A 44 -5.68 -0.83 2.64
C LYS A 44 -4.39 -1.08 3.42
N GLU A 45 -4.34 -2.11 4.26
CA GLU A 45 -3.11 -2.46 4.98
C GLU A 45 -2.00 -2.99 4.06
N LEU A 46 -2.35 -3.71 2.99
CA LEU A 46 -1.37 -4.15 1.99
C LEU A 46 -0.80 -2.95 1.24
N PHE A 47 -1.63 -1.96 0.93
CA PHE A 47 -1.18 -0.68 0.36
C PHE A 47 -0.22 0.06 1.30
N ALA A 48 -0.55 0.18 2.59
CA ALA A 48 0.33 0.81 3.56
C ALA A 48 1.70 0.09 3.66
N ARG A 49 1.70 -1.24 3.66
CA ARG A 49 2.92 -2.06 3.66
C ARG A 49 3.74 -1.89 2.38
N ALA A 50 3.08 -1.83 1.22
CA ALA A 50 3.72 -1.60 -0.07
C ALA A 50 4.39 -0.21 -0.11
N ILE A 51 3.67 0.85 0.30
CA ILE A 51 4.21 2.21 0.37
C ILE A 51 5.45 2.27 1.27
N HIS A 52 5.40 1.67 2.47
CA HIS A 52 6.57 1.61 3.36
C HIS A 52 7.75 0.90 2.69
N SER A 53 7.49 -0.27 2.08
CA SER A 53 8.52 -1.11 1.46
C SER A 53 9.22 -0.44 0.26
N LEU A 54 8.52 0.44 -0.45
CA LEU A 54 9.04 1.19 -1.60
C LEU A 54 9.72 2.50 -1.20
N SER A 55 9.51 2.95 0.04
CA SER A 55 10.00 4.25 0.48
C SER A 55 11.49 4.24 0.84
N PRO A 56 12.16 5.41 0.89
CA PRO A 56 13.50 5.53 1.50
C PRO A 56 13.56 5.08 2.97
N ARG A 57 12.41 4.93 3.62
CA ARG A 57 12.27 4.56 5.04
C ARG A 57 12.08 3.05 5.25
N HIS A 58 12.15 2.23 4.20
CA HIS A 58 11.86 0.79 4.24
C HIS A 58 12.73 -0.01 5.23
N GLU A 59 13.98 0.42 5.49
CA GLU A 59 14.85 -0.22 6.49
C GLU A 59 14.40 0.04 7.94
N GLY A 60 13.59 1.08 8.15
CA GLY A 60 13.03 1.43 9.45
C GLY A 60 11.84 0.54 9.84
N PRO A 61 11.49 0.51 11.15
CA PRO A 61 10.35 -0.27 11.61
C PRO A 61 9.04 0.31 11.08
N MET A 62 8.17 -0.56 10.55
CA MET A 62 6.78 -0.22 10.27
C MET A 62 5.92 -0.51 11.51
N VAL A 63 5.46 0.53 12.18
CA VAL A 63 4.59 0.40 13.36
C VAL A 63 3.13 0.56 12.95
N THR A 64 2.33 -0.47 13.17
CA THR A 64 0.89 -0.47 12.86
C THR A 64 0.08 -0.27 14.13
N VAL A 65 -0.86 0.68 14.12
CA VAL A 65 -1.78 0.93 15.23
C VAL A 65 -3.21 0.77 14.74
N ASN A 66 -3.99 -0.08 15.41
CA ASN A 66 -5.42 -0.20 15.16
C ASN A 66 -6.18 0.70 16.13
N CYS A 67 -6.70 1.83 15.64
CA CYS A 67 -7.44 2.78 16.46
C CYS A 67 -8.71 2.20 17.10
N GLY A 68 -9.32 1.17 16.49
CA GLY A 68 -10.50 0.51 17.05
C GLY A 68 -10.20 -0.40 18.24
N ALA A 69 -8.92 -0.67 18.52
CA ALA A 69 -8.47 -1.46 19.66
C ALA A 69 -7.85 -0.60 20.78
N LEU A 70 -7.85 0.73 20.62
CA LEU A 70 -7.38 1.65 21.66
C LEU A 70 -8.52 1.93 22.67
N PRO A 71 -8.20 2.04 23.98
CA PRO A 71 -9.18 2.31 25.04
C PRO A 71 -9.79 3.71 24.98
#